data_AF-A0A820FXW3-F1
#
_entry.id   AF-A0A820FXW3-F1
#
_cell.length_a   1.000
_cell.length_b   1.000
_cell.length_c   1.000
_cell.angle_alpha   90.00
_cell.angle_beta   90.00
_cell.angle_gamma   90.00
#
_symmetry.space_group_name_H-M   'P 1'
#
loop_
_entity.id
_entity.type
_entity.pdbx_description
1 polymer ?
#
loop_
_entity_poly.entity_id
_entity_poly.type
_entity_poly.pdbx_seq_one_letter_code
_entity_poly.pdbx_strand_id
1 'polypeptide(L)'
;IPSSTQSICRRLQLGISDVGLSIVNDIKREELLYISIKKSKLIWVQMRKSRVKPFSHDMQTHLEELYKIHLQLVEQNPNDATLHQTKYQMCEYREVIFYENAAELVNQKGEHKLAKRKSLDGLWIEYTWSMTNAAFYTCINHIQIDNQLECTNFPSILYPILSKTADSDITEKPFIELSIYESKTLQSNIMHFQYCKLLVQEFVLRVDQGLILAILAFFRQEKNTMISMINMDTDLEHINKSLQDIIKVQTDTPMGETQMYFNNIHLSPLKVSV
;
A
#
# COMPACT_ATOMS: atom_id res chain seq x y z
N ILE A 1 4.35 20.62 -40.57
CA ILE A 1 5.51 20.25 -39.72
C ILE A 1 6.30 21.55 -39.54
N PRO A 2 6.63 22.02 -38.33
CA PRO A 2 6.90 21.29 -37.07
C PRO A 2 5.83 21.61 -36.00
N SER A 3 5.67 20.95 -34.86
CA SER A 3 6.33 19.84 -34.20
C SER A 3 5.28 19.28 -33.26
N SER A 4 4.93 18.00 -33.39
CA SER A 4 4.25 17.27 -32.33
C SER A 4 5.17 17.27 -31.13
N THR A 5 4.99 18.24 -30.22
CA THR A 5 5.57 18.20 -28.89
C THR A 5 4.95 16.97 -28.23
N GLN A 6 5.61 15.82 -28.38
CA GLN A 6 5.39 14.69 -27.51
C GLN A 6 5.63 15.25 -26.11
N SER A 7 4.55 15.53 -25.39
CA SER A 7 4.61 15.87 -23.99
C SER A 7 5.26 14.68 -23.32
N ILE A 8 6.54 14.82 -22.98
CA ILE A 8 7.33 13.78 -22.31
C ILE A 8 6.61 13.50 -20.99
N CYS A 9 5.87 12.40 -20.96
CA CYS A 9 5.24 11.87 -19.77
C CYS A 9 6.29 11.06 -19.03
N ARG A 10 6.69 11.54 -17.86
CA ARG A 10 7.60 10.83 -16.96
C ARG A 10 6.77 10.01 -15.98
N ARG A 11 7.34 8.88 -15.56
CA ARG A 11 6.69 7.93 -14.66
C ARG A 11 7.68 7.45 -13.61
N LEU A 12 7.26 7.49 -12.36
CA LEU A 12 7.94 6.91 -11.20
C LEU A 12 7.04 5.82 -10.63
N GLN A 13 7.60 4.64 -10.40
CA GLN A 13 6.88 3.52 -9.79
C GLN A 13 7.69 2.96 -8.64
N LEU A 14 7.01 2.65 -7.54
CA LEU A 14 7.58 2.05 -6.34
C LEU A 14 6.63 0.95 -5.87
N GLY A 15 7.15 -0.28 -5.78
CA GLY A 15 6.48 -1.42 -5.18
C GLY A 15 7.25 -1.86 -3.95
N ILE A 16 6.58 -1.90 -2.80
CA ILE A 16 7.15 -2.40 -1.54
C ILE A 16 6.33 -3.61 -1.11
N SER A 17 6.98 -4.75 -0.99
CA SER A 17 6.29 -6.01 -0.67
C SER A 17 5.67 -5.97 0.73
N ASP A 18 6.44 -5.61 1.75
CA ASP A 18 5.98 -5.60 3.15
C ASP A 18 6.65 -4.43 3.90
N VAL A 19 5.92 -3.77 4.80
CA VAL A 19 6.40 -2.67 5.67
C VAL A 19 5.91 -2.91 7.08
N GLY A 20 6.79 -2.75 8.07
CA GLY A 20 6.44 -2.75 9.49
C GLY A 20 6.87 -1.43 10.13
N LEU A 21 5.97 -0.82 10.90
CA LEU A 21 6.24 0.38 11.68
C LEU A 21 5.84 0.13 13.13
N SER A 22 6.78 0.30 14.04
CA SER A 22 6.57 0.17 15.48
C SER A 22 6.59 1.55 16.13
N ILE A 23 5.59 1.84 16.96
CA ILE A 23 5.53 3.06 17.77
C ILE A 23 5.92 2.67 19.20
N VAL A 24 7.09 3.14 19.62
CA VAL A 24 7.67 2.81 20.93
C VAL A 24 7.69 4.04 21.82
N ASN A 25 7.30 3.88 23.07
CA ASN A 25 7.47 4.89 24.11
C ASN A 25 8.83 4.70 24.80
N ASP A 26 9.80 5.55 24.47
CA ASP A 26 11.17 5.45 25.01
C ASP A 26 11.25 5.63 26.53
N ILE A 27 10.35 6.45 27.11
CA ILE A 27 10.36 6.76 28.55
C ILE A 27 9.92 5.54 29.35
N LYS A 28 8.83 4.90 28.90
CA LYS A 28 8.29 3.70 29.54
C LYS A 28 8.93 2.40 29.04
N ARG A 29 9.70 2.47 27.95
CA ARG A 29 10.30 1.33 27.25
C ARG A 29 9.27 0.27 26.84
N GLU A 30 8.10 0.73 26.42
CA GLU A 30 6.99 -0.12 25.98
C GLU A 30 6.65 0.17 24.52
N GLU A 31 6.36 -0.88 23.75
CA GLU A 31 5.80 -0.73 22.41
C GLU A 31 4.30 -0.47 22.53
N LEU A 32 3.81 0.59 21.89
CA LEU A 32 2.40 0.98 21.94
C LEU A 32 1.61 0.32 20.82
N LEU A 33 2.14 0.42 19.60
CA LEU A 33 1.44 0.02 18.38
C LEU A 33 2.41 -0.57 17.38
N TYR A 34 1.95 -1.59 16.66
CA TYR A 34 2.62 -2.11 15.48
C TYR A 34 1.69 -2.00 14.27
N ILE A 35 2.15 -1.31 13.23
CA ILE A 35 1.45 -1.15 11.95
C ILE A 35 2.18 -2.00 10.92
N SER A 36 1.47 -2.94 10.30
CA SER A 36 2.01 -3.75 9.21
C SER A 36 1.23 -3.54 7.92
N ILE A 37 1.97 -3.30 6.84
CA ILE A 37 1.47 -3.37 5.48
C ILE A 37 2.05 -4.65 4.87
N LYS A 38 1.19 -5.52 4.34
CA LYS A 38 1.59 -6.81 3.79
C LYS A 38 1.17 -6.94 2.34
N LYS A 39 1.93 -7.72 1.58
CA LYS A 39 1.55 -8.12 0.22
C LYS A 39 0.22 -8.88 0.21
N SER A 40 -0.44 -8.90 -0.95
CA SER A 40 -1.69 -9.65 -1.12
C SER A 40 -1.50 -11.15 -0.92
N LYS A 41 -2.61 -11.89 -0.80
CA LYS A 41 -2.56 -13.35 -0.89
C LYS A 41 -1.90 -13.77 -2.20
N LEU A 42 -1.11 -14.82 -2.08
CA LEU A 42 -0.46 -15.42 -3.22
C LEU A 42 -1.44 -16.21 -4.07
N ILE A 43 -1.39 -15.99 -5.38
CA ILE A 43 -2.24 -16.68 -6.34
C ILE A 43 -1.39 -17.31 -7.44
N TRP A 44 -1.81 -18.51 -7.84
CA TRP A 44 -1.31 -19.14 -9.05
C TRP A 44 -2.23 -18.82 -10.22
N VAL A 45 -1.65 -18.34 -11.31
CA VAL A 45 -2.39 -17.94 -12.52
C VAL A 45 -1.95 -18.71 -13.75
N GLN A 46 -2.92 -19.25 -14.47
CA GLN A 46 -2.74 -19.81 -15.80
C GLN A 46 -2.52 -18.66 -16.81
N MET A 47 -1.38 -18.68 -17.48
CA MET A 47 -1.08 -17.78 -18.58
C MET A 47 -1.64 -18.38 -19.87
N ARG A 48 -2.58 -17.68 -20.50
CA ARG A 48 -2.99 -17.91 -21.90
C ARG A 48 -2.48 -16.75 -22.75
N LYS A 49 -2.45 -16.92 -24.07
CA LYS A 49 -1.87 -15.95 -25.04
C LYS A 49 -2.17 -14.47 -24.73
N SER A 50 -3.40 -14.14 -24.35
CA SER A 50 -3.82 -12.76 -24.05
C SER A 50 -4.55 -12.60 -22.71
N ARG A 51 -4.77 -13.69 -21.96
CA ARG A 51 -5.57 -13.65 -20.73
C ARG A 51 -4.88 -14.42 -19.62
N VAL A 52 -4.98 -13.87 -18.42
CA VAL A 52 -4.51 -14.49 -17.18
C VAL A 52 -5.73 -14.97 -16.42
N LYS A 53 -5.79 -16.27 -16.09
CA LYS A 53 -6.89 -16.86 -15.33
C LYS A 53 -6.31 -17.57 -14.10
N PRO A 54 -6.69 -17.27 -12.86
CA PRO A 54 -6.25 -18.01 -11.69
C PRO A 54 -6.82 -19.43 -11.72
N PHE A 55 -6.14 -20.31 -11.01
CA PHE A 55 -6.63 -21.65 -10.76
C PHE A 55 -7.70 -21.65 -9.66
N SER A 56 -8.43 -22.75 -9.50
CA SER A 56 -9.34 -22.94 -8.37
C SER A 56 -8.57 -22.96 -7.04
N HIS A 57 -9.25 -22.68 -5.93
CA HIS A 57 -8.64 -22.61 -4.61
C HIS A 57 -7.84 -23.88 -4.24
N ASP A 58 -8.41 -25.06 -4.45
CA ASP A 58 -7.77 -26.35 -4.12
C ASP A 58 -6.52 -26.57 -4.97
N MET A 59 -6.57 -26.15 -6.23
CA MET A 59 -5.44 -26.25 -7.15
C MET A 59 -4.32 -25.28 -6.78
N GLN A 60 -4.65 -24.06 -6.38
CA GLN A 60 -3.66 -23.10 -5.88
C GLN A 60 -2.98 -23.62 -4.60
N THR A 61 -3.75 -24.23 -3.70
CA THR A 61 -3.24 -24.75 -2.43
C THR A 61 -2.26 -25.89 -2.66
N HIS A 62 -2.63 -26.91 -3.44
CA HIS A 62 -1.73 -28.02 -3.78
C HIS A 62 -0.50 -27.56 -4.56
N LEU A 63 -0.64 -26.63 -5.53
CA LEU A 63 0.51 -26.09 -6.27
C LEU A 63 1.49 -25.36 -5.34
N GLU A 64 0.99 -24.58 -4.38
CA GLU A 64 1.85 -23.88 -3.43
C GLU A 64 2.52 -24.83 -2.44
N GLU A 65 1.87 -25.92 -2.03
CA GLU A 65 2.49 -26.97 -1.21
C GLU A 65 3.66 -27.65 -1.94
N LEU A 66 3.43 -28.08 -3.19
CA LEU A 66 4.48 -28.68 -4.03
C LEU A 66 5.62 -27.69 -4.28
N TYR A 67 5.29 -26.41 -4.52
CA TYR A 67 6.29 -25.37 -4.72
C TYR A 67 7.14 -25.12 -3.47
N LYS A 68 6.55 -25.13 -2.27
CA LYS A 68 7.29 -25.02 -1.02
C LYS A 68 8.27 -26.18 -0.82
N ILE A 69 7.84 -27.40 -1.12
CA ILE A 69 8.72 -28.58 -1.08
C ILE A 69 9.87 -28.41 -2.07
N HIS A 70 9.58 -27.95 -3.29
CA HIS A 70 10.61 -27.67 -4.28
C HIS A 70 11.62 -26.62 -3.81
N LEU A 71 11.16 -25.51 -3.23
CA LEU A 71 12.05 -24.48 -2.68
C LEU A 71 12.95 -25.03 -1.56
N GLN A 72 12.40 -25.84 -0.65
CA GLN A 72 13.21 -26.48 0.39
C GLN A 72 14.30 -27.39 -0.18
N LEU A 73 14.01 -28.13 -1.25
CA LEU A 73 14.99 -28.98 -1.92
C LEU A 73 16.09 -28.16 -2.61
N VAL A 74 15.73 -27.03 -3.23
CA VAL A 74 16.68 -26.08 -3.84
C VAL A 74 17.57 -25.43 -2.79
N GLU A 75 17.02 -25.05 -1.64
CA GLU A 75 17.79 -24.51 -0.51
C GLU A 75 18.79 -25.53 0.06
N GLN A 76 18.39 -26.80 0.13
CA GLN A 76 19.26 -27.87 0.62
C GLN A 76 20.37 -28.24 -0.38
N ASN A 77 20.13 -28.12 -1.68
CA ASN A 77 21.08 -28.52 -2.73
C ASN A 77 21.21 -27.44 -3.84
N PRO A 78 21.85 -26.29 -3.55
CA PRO A 78 21.84 -25.12 -4.44
C PRO A 78 22.60 -25.31 -5.77
N ASN A 79 23.52 -26.28 -5.85
CA ASN A 79 24.31 -26.55 -7.06
C ASN A 79 23.75 -27.67 -7.94
N ASP A 80 22.61 -28.26 -7.57
CA ASP A 80 22.04 -29.38 -8.31
C ASP A 80 21.12 -28.88 -9.45
N ALA A 81 21.70 -28.82 -10.65
CA ALA A 81 20.97 -28.44 -11.86
C ALA A 81 19.82 -29.40 -12.22
N THR A 82 19.78 -30.61 -11.65
CA THR A 82 18.69 -31.58 -11.90
C THR A 82 17.40 -31.21 -11.17
N LEU A 83 17.47 -30.33 -10.16
CA LEU A 83 16.29 -29.87 -9.43
C LEU A 83 15.32 -29.08 -10.30
N HIS A 84 15.83 -28.35 -11.30
CA HIS A 84 15.01 -27.66 -12.30
C HIS A 84 14.23 -28.61 -13.22
N GLN A 85 14.56 -29.90 -13.22
CA GLN A 85 13.88 -30.94 -13.99
C GLN A 85 13.10 -31.90 -13.10
N THR A 86 13.01 -31.62 -11.79
CA THR A 86 12.24 -32.46 -10.87
C THR A 86 10.76 -32.41 -11.24
N LYS A 87 10.20 -33.58 -11.50
CA LYS A 87 8.80 -33.75 -11.89
C LYS A 87 7.97 -34.08 -10.66
N TYR A 88 7.05 -33.21 -10.33
CA TYR A 88 6.04 -33.44 -9.30
C TYR A 88 4.75 -33.94 -9.96
N GLN A 89 3.92 -34.68 -9.21
CA GLN A 89 2.64 -35.19 -9.69
C GLN A 89 1.50 -34.61 -8.88
N MET A 90 0.38 -34.31 -9.54
CA MET A 90 -0.82 -33.76 -8.91
C MET A 90 -2.08 -34.40 -9.52
N CYS A 91 -3.21 -34.40 -8.82
CA CYS A 91 -4.41 -35.16 -9.25
C CYS A 91 -4.86 -34.86 -10.70
N GLU A 92 -4.81 -33.59 -11.12
CA GLU A 92 -5.20 -33.16 -12.48
C GLU A 92 -4.05 -33.13 -13.50
N TYR A 93 -2.79 -33.23 -13.05
CA TYR A 93 -1.61 -33.03 -13.89
C TYR A 93 -0.58 -34.15 -13.67
N ARG A 94 -0.18 -34.78 -14.77
CA ARG A 94 0.77 -35.89 -14.74
C ARG A 94 2.16 -35.44 -14.33
N GLU A 95 2.57 -34.26 -14.82
CA GLU A 95 3.89 -33.69 -14.53
C GLU A 95 3.74 -32.20 -14.22
N VAL A 96 4.38 -31.77 -13.15
CA VAL A 96 4.51 -30.38 -12.73
C VAL A 96 5.99 -30.09 -12.58
N ILE A 97 6.49 -29.13 -13.34
CA ILE A 97 7.90 -28.73 -13.36
C ILE A 97 7.97 -27.27 -12.93
N PHE A 98 8.71 -26.98 -11.86
CA PHE A 98 8.86 -25.62 -11.35
C PHE A 98 10.13 -24.95 -11.89
N TYR A 99 10.02 -23.65 -12.17
CA TYR A 99 11.12 -22.78 -12.58
C TYR A 99 10.89 -21.39 -12.00
N GLU A 100 11.75 -20.99 -11.06
CA GLU A 100 11.63 -19.72 -10.34
C GLU A 100 10.19 -19.50 -9.84
N ASN A 101 9.52 -18.42 -10.26
CA ASN A 101 8.15 -18.08 -9.90
C ASN A 101 7.09 -18.62 -10.87
N ALA A 102 7.36 -19.73 -11.57
CA ALA A 102 6.45 -20.30 -12.53
C ALA A 102 6.52 -21.83 -12.56
N ALA A 103 5.48 -22.45 -13.13
CA ALA A 103 5.37 -23.89 -13.22
C ALA A 103 4.76 -24.30 -14.56
N GLU A 104 5.29 -25.35 -15.16
CA GLU A 104 4.77 -25.97 -16.36
C GLU A 104 3.98 -27.20 -15.93
N LEU A 105 2.71 -27.21 -16.31
CA LEU A 105 1.75 -28.24 -15.93
C LEU A 105 1.40 -29.06 -17.17
N VAL A 106 1.67 -30.35 -17.14
CA VAL A 106 1.36 -31.29 -18.24
C VAL A 106 0.14 -32.11 -17.85
N ASN A 107 -0.96 -31.91 -18.57
CA ASN A 107 -2.20 -32.69 -18.41
C ASN A 107 -1.95 -34.18 -18.75
N GLN A 108 -2.87 -35.06 -18.34
CA GLN A 108 -2.86 -36.48 -18.75
C GLN A 108 -2.86 -36.70 -20.27
N LYS A 109 -3.41 -35.75 -21.03
CA LYS A 109 -3.45 -35.74 -22.50
C LYS A 109 -2.16 -35.22 -23.17
N GLY A 110 -1.14 -34.85 -22.39
CA GLY A 110 0.10 -34.24 -22.90
C GLY A 110 -0.02 -32.75 -23.25
N GLU A 111 -1.08 -32.07 -22.83
CA GLU A 111 -1.22 -30.63 -23.05
C GLU A 111 -0.43 -29.85 -21.99
N HIS A 112 0.35 -28.87 -22.46
CA HIS A 112 1.18 -28.01 -21.61
C HIS A 112 0.43 -26.73 -21.22
N LYS A 113 0.45 -26.38 -19.93
CA LYS A 113 -0.08 -25.13 -19.40
C LYS A 113 0.98 -24.42 -18.56
N LEU A 114 1.11 -23.12 -18.79
CA LEU A 114 2.01 -22.27 -18.02
C LEU A 114 1.27 -21.66 -16.83
N ALA A 115 1.70 -22.00 -15.62
CA ALA A 115 1.27 -21.37 -14.38
C ALA A 115 2.34 -20.36 -13.93
N LYS A 116 1.91 -19.18 -13.44
CA LYS A 116 2.78 -18.19 -12.83
C LYS A 116 2.32 -17.90 -11.41
N ARG A 117 3.28 -17.80 -10.51
CA ARG A 117 3.09 -17.37 -9.13
C ARG A 117 3.05 -15.85 -9.07
N LYS A 118 1.97 -15.26 -8.58
CA LYS A 118 1.79 -13.81 -8.48
C LYS A 118 1.27 -13.40 -7.12
N SER A 119 1.77 -12.26 -6.64
CA SER A 119 1.25 -11.50 -5.51
C SER A 119 1.35 -10.02 -5.85
N LEU A 120 0.44 -9.21 -5.33
CA LEU A 120 0.53 -7.75 -5.41
C LEU A 120 1.35 -7.24 -4.22
N ASP A 121 2.22 -6.25 -4.47
CA ASP A 121 3.02 -5.61 -3.43
C ASP A 121 2.15 -4.97 -2.35
N GLY A 122 2.60 -4.96 -1.09
CA GLY A 122 1.82 -4.41 0.01
C GLY A 122 1.50 -2.93 -0.17
N LEU A 123 2.48 -2.15 -0.62
CA LEU A 123 2.32 -0.74 -1.01
C LEU A 123 2.80 -0.56 -2.45
N TRP A 124 1.89 -0.08 -3.31
CA TRP A 124 2.20 0.33 -4.66
C TRP A 124 1.99 1.83 -4.81
N ILE A 125 2.97 2.54 -5.36
CA ILE A 125 2.89 3.97 -5.66
C ILE A 125 3.31 4.17 -7.11
N GLU A 126 2.50 4.92 -7.84
CA GLU A 126 2.77 5.35 -9.19
C GLU A 126 2.50 6.84 -9.30
N TYR A 127 3.52 7.58 -9.74
CA TYR A 127 3.41 9.00 -10.03
C TYR A 127 3.79 9.25 -11.48
N THR A 128 2.85 9.79 -12.24
CA THR A 128 3.04 10.19 -13.64
C THR A 128 2.89 11.68 -13.76
N TRP A 129 3.77 12.32 -14.53
CA TRP A 129 3.67 13.75 -14.74
C TRP A 129 4.17 14.16 -16.12
N SER A 130 3.60 15.26 -16.59
CA SER A 130 3.89 15.90 -17.85
C SER A 130 3.92 17.41 -17.62
N MET A 131 4.10 18.20 -18.68
CA MET A 131 4.14 19.67 -18.55
C MET A 131 2.81 20.25 -18.05
N THR A 132 1.69 19.62 -18.40
CA THR A 132 0.36 20.10 -18.06
C THR A 132 -0.31 19.23 -17.01
N ASN A 133 -0.12 17.92 -17.02
CA ASN A 133 -0.90 17.00 -16.18
C ASN A 133 -0.02 16.21 -15.23
N ALA A 134 -0.53 15.90 -14.05
CA ALA A 134 0.07 14.97 -13.11
C ALA A 134 -0.99 13.98 -12.61
N ALA A 135 -0.62 12.73 -12.44
CA ALA A 135 -1.47 11.72 -11.84
C ALA A 135 -0.70 10.95 -10.77
N PHE A 136 -1.36 10.77 -9.63
CA PHE A 136 -0.86 10.01 -8.50
C PHE A 136 -1.80 8.85 -8.24
N TYR A 137 -1.25 7.66 -8.20
CA TYR A 137 -1.97 6.43 -7.92
C TYR A 137 -1.26 5.65 -6.82
N THR A 138 -2.00 5.21 -5.82
CA THR A 138 -1.45 4.33 -4.79
C THR A 138 -2.44 3.26 -4.35
N CYS A 139 -1.92 2.08 -4.06
CA CYS A 139 -2.68 0.96 -3.51
C CYS A 139 -2.01 0.41 -2.26
N ILE A 140 -2.81 0.10 -1.26
CA ILE A 140 -2.42 -0.70 -0.10
C ILE A 140 -3.27 -1.97 -0.13
N ASN A 141 -2.64 -3.14 -0.22
CA ASN A 141 -3.37 -4.40 -0.34
C ASN A 141 -3.87 -4.91 1.01
N HIS A 142 -3.02 -4.88 2.03
CA HIS A 142 -3.37 -5.32 3.37
C HIS A 142 -2.69 -4.42 4.39
N ILE A 143 -3.45 -3.94 5.37
CA ILE A 143 -2.94 -3.18 6.52
C ILE A 143 -3.52 -3.76 7.80
N GLN A 144 -2.68 -3.89 8.82
CA GLN A 144 -3.08 -4.34 10.14
C GLN A 144 -2.41 -3.45 11.18
N ILE A 145 -3.17 -3.00 12.17
CA ILE A 145 -2.67 -2.25 13.31
C ILE A 145 -2.95 -3.08 14.55
N ASP A 146 -1.91 -3.39 15.30
CA ASP A 146 -1.96 -4.20 16.50
C ASP A 146 -1.62 -3.36 17.74
N ASN A 147 -2.34 -3.62 18.83
CA ASN A 147 -2.08 -3.07 20.15
C ASN A 147 -0.99 -3.92 20.82
N GLN A 148 0.15 -3.29 21.14
CA GLN A 148 1.31 -3.97 21.74
C GLN A 148 1.37 -3.80 23.27
N LEU A 149 0.37 -3.13 23.86
CA LEU A 149 0.28 -2.97 25.32
C LEU A 149 0.01 -4.30 26.02
N GLU A 150 0.62 -4.45 27.19
CA GLU A 150 0.34 -5.57 28.08
C GLU A 150 -1.13 -5.57 28.53
N CYS A 151 -1.71 -6.76 28.65
CA CYS A 151 -3.10 -6.96 29.10
C CYS A 151 -4.17 -6.25 28.24
N THR A 152 -3.92 -6.04 26.94
CA THR A 152 -4.94 -5.53 26.02
C THR A 152 -6.09 -6.53 25.81
N ASN A 153 -7.32 -6.03 25.80
CA ASN A 153 -8.50 -6.81 25.43
C ASN A 153 -8.59 -7.07 23.92
N PHE A 154 -7.97 -6.19 23.11
CA PHE A 154 -8.02 -6.24 21.65
C PHE A 154 -6.60 -6.15 21.06
N PRO A 155 -5.92 -7.29 20.88
CA PRO A 155 -4.58 -7.32 20.30
C PRO A 155 -4.53 -6.74 18.88
N SER A 156 -5.58 -6.92 18.08
CA SER A 156 -5.69 -6.32 16.75
C SER A 156 -6.74 -5.22 16.75
N ILE A 157 -6.27 -3.99 16.49
CA ILE A 157 -7.08 -2.78 16.50
C ILE A 157 -7.78 -2.59 15.17
N LEU A 158 -7.03 -2.70 14.09
CA LEU A 158 -7.53 -2.48 12.74
C LEU A 158 -7.09 -3.62 11.84
N TYR A 159 -8.04 -4.22 11.13
CA TYR A 159 -7.76 -5.19 10.08
C TYR A 159 -8.90 -5.22 9.04
N PRO A 160 -8.58 -5.49 7.76
CA PRO A 160 -9.58 -5.58 6.70
C PRO A 160 -10.49 -6.79 6.91
N ILE A 161 -11.78 -6.62 6.60
CA ILE A 161 -12.72 -7.74 6.51
C ILE A 161 -12.61 -8.32 5.10
N LEU A 162 -12.16 -9.58 5.01
CA LEU A 162 -12.19 -10.30 3.75
C LEU A 162 -13.64 -10.46 3.28
N SER A 163 -13.95 -9.93 2.10
CA SER A 163 -15.29 -10.01 1.54
C SER A 163 -15.68 -11.47 1.29
N LYS A 164 -16.75 -11.92 1.94
CA LYS A 164 -17.28 -13.29 1.81
C LYS A 164 -17.97 -13.54 0.46
N THR A 165 -18.31 -12.49 -0.29
CA THR A 165 -19.17 -12.56 -1.49
C THR A 165 -18.40 -12.58 -2.81
N ALA A 166 -17.09 -12.86 -2.81
CA ALA A 166 -16.36 -13.11 -4.04
C ALA A 166 -16.66 -14.53 -4.56
N ASP A 167 -17.95 -14.77 -4.85
CA ASP A 167 -18.46 -16.01 -5.48
C ASP A 167 -18.22 -16.05 -7.00
N SER A 168 -17.35 -15.16 -7.46
CA SER A 168 -16.57 -15.38 -8.68
C SER A 168 -15.16 -14.96 -8.34
N ASP A 169 -14.32 -15.96 -8.10
CA ASP A 169 -13.08 -16.15 -8.83
C ASP A 169 -12.34 -14.84 -9.18
N ILE A 170 -11.05 -14.81 -8.80
CA ILE A 170 -10.01 -13.94 -9.38
C ILE A 170 -9.89 -12.52 -8.78
N THR A 171 -8.96 -12.37 -7.84
CA THR A 171 -8.36 -11.12 -7.28
C THR A 171 -9.04 -10.48 -6.08
N GLU A 172 -8.35 -10.57 -4.94
CA GLU A 172 -8.58 -9.70 -3.78
C GLU A 172 -8.45 -8.24 -4.24
N LYS A 173 -9.47 -7.44 -3.95
CA LYS A 173 -9.40 -5.99 -4.20
C LYS A 173 -8.40 -5.38 -3.20
N PRO A 174 -7.68 -4.29 -3.55
CA PRO A 174 -6.81 -3.60 -2.61
C PRO A 174 -7.62 -2.97 -1.47
N PHE A 175 -7.10 -3.02 -0.23
CA PHE A 175 -7.76 -2.44 0.94
C PHE A 175 -7.99 -0.93 0.77
N ILE A 176 -6.96 -0.19 0.36
CA ILE A 176 -7.04 1.23 0.01
C ILE A 176 -6.57 1.41 -1.43
N GLU A 177 -7.31 2.18 -2.21
CA GLU A 177 -6.91 2.64 -3.54
C GLU A 177 -7.19 4.13 -3.65
N LEU A 178 -6.15 4.91 -3.92
CA LEU A 178 -6.24 6.36 -4.10
C LEU A 178 -5.74 6.69 -5.51
N SER A 179 -6.56 7.43 -6.26
CA SER A 179 -6.24 7.89 -7.60
C SER A 179 -6.58 9.37 -7.73
N ILE A 180 -5.57 10.18 -8.02
CA ILE A 180 -5.65 11.63 -8.15
C ILE A 180 -5.13 12.00 -9.53
N TYR A 181 -5.87 12.86 -10.23
CA TYR A 181 -5.43 13.45 -11.49
C TYR A 181 -5.60 14.96 -11.44
N GLU A 182 -4.49 15.65 -11.67
CA GLU A 182 -4.36 17.09 -11.72
C GLU A 182 -4.06 17.53 -13.14
N SER A 183 -4.68 18.63 -13.55
CA SER A 183 -4.38 19.35 -14.78
C SER A 183 -4.01 20.79 -14.42
N LYS A 184 -2.88 21.26 -14.92
CA LYS A 184 -2.42 22.64 -14.81
C LYS A 184 -2.93 23.43 -16.00
N THR A 185 -3.65 24.50 -15.71
CA THR A 185 -4.05 25.47 -16.72
C THR A 185 -2.92 26.49 -16.88
N LEU A 186 -2.41 26.69 -18.11
CA LEU A 186 -1.29 27.61 -18.38
C LEU A 186 -1.59 29.08 -18.03
N GLN A 187 -2.86 29.43 -17.84
CA GLN A 187 -3.34 30.81 -17.68
C GLN A 187 -3.75 31.17 -16.24
N SER A 188 -3.73 30.23 -15.30
CA SER A 188 -4.10 30.50 -13.90
C SER A 188 -3.22 29.70 -12.93
N ASN A 189 -2.89 30.30 -11.78
CA ASN A 189 -2.13 29.65 -10.71
C ASN A 189 -3.03 28.79 -9.79
N ILE A 190 -4.14 28.29 -10.32
CA ILE A 190 -5.16 27.52 -9.60
C ILE A 190 -4.86 26.04 -9.82
N MET A 191 -4.78 25.27 -8.73
CA MET A 191 -4.63 23.81 -8.84
C MET A 191 -5.97 23.19 -9.19
N HIS A 192 -6.04 22.45 -10.30
CA HIS A 192 -7.29 21.91 -10.81
C HIS A 192 -7.24 20.38 -10.86
N PHE A 193 -7.90 19.75 -9.88
CA PHE A 193 -8.05 18.30 -9.78
C PHE A 193 -9.25 17.83 -10.60
N GLN A 194 -8.98 17.12 -11.70
CA GLN A 194 -10.04 16.60 -12.56
C GLN A 194 -10.77 15.41 -11.91
N TYR A 195 -10.04 14.57 -11.18
CA TYR A 195 -10.66 13.58 -10.31
C TYR A 195 -9.75 13.23 -9.13
N CYS A 196 -10.37 13.04 -7.97
CA CYS A 196 -9.78 12.47 -6.76
C CYS A 196 -10.70 11.36 -6.27
N LYS A 197 -10.24 10.12 -6.32
CA LYS A 197 -11.01 8.93 -5.96
C LYS A 197 -10.29 8.15 -4.88
N LEU A 198 -10.95 7.98 -3.73
CA LEU A 198 -10.48 7.17 -2.63
C LEU A 198 -11.46 6.00 -2.40
N LEU A 199 -10.94 4.79 -2.52
CA LEU A 199 -11.63 3.54 -2.20
C LEU A 199 -11.02 2.97 -0.93
N VAL A 200 -11.86 2.61 0.03
CA VAL A 200 -11.45 1.90 1.25
C VAL A 200 -12.43 0.76 1.47
N GLN A 201 -11.91 -0.44 1.69
CA GLN A 201 -12.76 -1.61 1.96
C GLN A 201 -13.28 -1.62 3.39
N GLU A 202 -14.20 -2.54 3.64
CA GLU A 202 -14.71 -2.80 4.99
C GLU A 202 -13.58 -3.27 5.92
N PHE A 203 -13.53 -2.71 7.13
CA PHE A 203 -12.57 -3.10 8.16
C PHE A 203 -13.23 -3.15 9.55
N VAL A 204 -12.57 -3.87 10.45
CA VAL A 204 -12.89 -3.84 11.88
C VAL A 204 -12.03 -2.79 12.57
N LEU A 205 -12.61 -2.02 13.48
CA LEU A 205 -11.91 -1.09 14.34
C LEU A 205 -12.28 -1.35 15.81
N ARG A 206 -11.33 -1.85 16.60
CA ARG A 206 -11.51 -2.14 18.03
C ARG A 206 -10.44 -1.43 18.84
N VAL A 207 -10.86 -0.46 19.64
CA VAL A 207 -9.94 0.36 20.44
C VAL A 207 -10.34 0.24 21.90
N ASP A 208 -9.39 -0.09 22.74
CA ASP A 208 -9.53 -0.13 24.20
C ASP A 208 -9.16 1.22 24.83
N GLN A 209 -9.74 1.49 26.01
CA GLN A 209 -9.45 2.71 26.76
C GLN A 209 -7.96 2.81 27.15
N GLY A 210 -7.32 1.68 27.47
CA GLY A 210 -5.90 1.63 27.84
C GLY A 210 -5.00 2.20 26.74
N LEU A 211 -5.23 1.77 25.50
CA LEU A 211 -4.54 2.30 24.33
C LEU A 211 -4.76 3.80 24.11
N ILE A 212 -6.00 4.28 24.20
CA ILE A 212 -6.29 5.72 24.03
C ILE A 212 -5.50 6.54 25.05
N LEU A 213 -5.50 6.11 26.32
CA LEU A 213 -4.75 6.78 27.38
C LEU A 213 -3.24 6.73 27.14
N ALA A 214 -2.71 5.60 26.66
CA ALA A 214 -1.30 5.44 26.35
C ALA A 214 -0.85 6.36 25.20
N ILE A 215 -1.63 6.43 24.11
CA ILE A 215 -1.37 7.32 22.97
C ILE A 215 -1.46 8.79 23.40
N LEU A 216 -2.47 9.16 24.20
CA LEU A 216 -2.59 10.53 24.72
C LEU A 216 -1.42 10.90 25.63
N ALA A 217 -0.95 9.97 26.47
CA ALA A 217 0.24 10.18 27.30
C ALA A 217 1.50 10.33 26.44
N PHE A 218 1.64 9.52 25.39
CA PHE A 218 2.75 9.60 24.43
C PHE A 218 2.82 10.98 23.74
N PHE A 219 1.72 11.49 23.19
CA PHE A 219 1.71 12.83 22.59
C PHE A 219 1.89 13.98 23.59
N ARG A 220 1.52 13.77 24.86
CA ARG A 220 1.78 14.78 25.91
C ARG A 220 3.26 14.85 26.29
N GLN A 221 4.01 13.75 26.14
CA GLN A 221 5.44 13.71 26.42
C GLN A 221 6.26 14.59 25.45
N GLU A 222 5.74 14.89 24.26
CA GLU A 222 6.39 15.79 23.29
C GLU A 222 6.40 17.28 23.68
N LYS A 223 5.77 17.68 24.79
CA LYS A 223 5.99 19.02 25.37
C LYS A 223 7.30 19.11 26.15
N ASN A 224 8.38 18.56 25.58
CA ASN A 224 9.73 18.72 26.09
C ASN A 224 10.28 20.11 25.74
N THR A 225 11.05 20.62 26.68
CA THR A 225 11.61 21.97 26.87
C THR A 225 12.18 22.67 25.63
N MET A 226 12.55 21.92 24.59
CA MET A 226 13.15 22.50 23.38
C MET A 226 12.12 23.24 22.52
N ILE A 227 10.88 22.74 22.40
CA ILE A 227 9.81 23.45 21.67
C ILE A 227 9.37 24.69 22.46
N SER A 228 9.36 24.64 23.80
CA SER A 228 9.08 25.84 24.59
C SER A 228 10.20 26.89 24.47
N MET A 229 11.47 26.48 24.36
CA MET A 229 12.59 27.39 24.16
C MET A 229 12.56 28.01 22.76
N ILE A 230 12.34 27.21 21.71
CA ILE A 230 12.20 27.69 20.33
C ILE A 230 11.00 28.64 20.20
N ASN A 231 9.85 28.28 20.78
CA ASN A 231 8.67 29.15 20.78
C ASN A 231 8.93 30.44 21.54
N MET A 232 9.67 30.39 22.65
CA MET A 232 10.06 31.56 23.43
C MET A 232 11.02 32.48 22.66
N ASP A 233 12.00 31.92 21.94
CA ASP A 233 12.89 32.70 21.06
C ASP A 233 12.11 33.34 19.91
N THR A 234 11.19 32.61 19.27
CA THR A 234 10.32 33.18 18.23
C THR A 234 9.37 34.24 18.78
N ASP A 235 8.86 34.06 20.00
CA ASP A 235 8.00 35.05 20.65
C ASP A 235 8.80 36.31 21.02
N LEU A 236 10.04 36.17 21.48
CA LEU A 236 10.96 37.29 21.70
C LEU A 236 11.30 38.01 20.39
N GLU A 237 11.51 37.29 19.29
CA GLU A 237 11.70 37.89 17.97
C GLU A 237 10.46 38.64 17.49
N HIS A 238 9.25 38.15 17.76
CA HIS A 238 8.00 38.84 17.42
C HIS A 238 7.77 40.10 18.26
N ILE A 239 8.14 40.07 19.54
CA ILE A 239 8.10 41.25 20.42
C ILE A 239 9.09 42.33 19.95
N ASN A 240 10.24 41.92 19.40
CA ASN A 240 11.28 42.83 18.92
C ASN A 240 11.04 43.40 17.51
N LYS A 241 10.01 42.93 16.78
CA LYS A 241 9.63 43.48 15.47
C LYS A 241 8.73 44.71 15.64
N SER A 242 8.95 45.73 14.82
CA SER A 242 8.07 46.91 14.79
C SER A 242 6.69 46.53 14.29
N LEU A 243 5.64 47.17 14.81
CA LEU A 243 4.25 46.99 14.35
C LEU A 243 4.12 47.16 12.81
N GLN A 244 4.96 48.00 12.21
CA GLN A 244 5.00 48.22 10.76
C GLN A 244 5.48 46.98 9.98
N ASP A 245 6.39 46.19 10.54
CA ASP A 245 6.93 44.99 9.90
C ASP A 245 5.96 43.80 10.02
N ILE A 246 5.20 43.74 11.10
CA ILE A 246 4.11 42.77 11.29
C ILE A 246 2.99 43.01 10.27
N ILE A 247 2.60 44.28 10.08
CA ILE A 247 1.60 44.67 9.09
C ILE A 247 2.07 44.32 7.67
N LYS A 248 3.35 44.60 7.34
CA LYS A 248 3.93 44.21 6.04
C LYS A 248 3.92 42.71 5.83
N VAL A 249 4.32 41.90 6.81
CA VAL A 249 4.27 40.43 6.71
C VAL A 249 2.84 39.93 6.52
N GLN A 250 1.83 40.54 7.15
CA GLN A 250 0.43 40.17 6.93
C GLN A 250 -0.10 40.60 5.56
N THR A 251 0.40 41.69 4.99
CA THR A 251 0.04 42.13 3.62
C THR A 251 0.86 41.46 2.52
N ASP A 252 2.08 41.01 2.81
CA ASP A 252 3.03 40.38 1.88
C ASP A 252 3.09 38.86 2.01
N THR A 253 2.54 38.26 3.08
CA THR A 253 2.08 36.87 2.95
C THR A 253 0.98 36.92 1.91
N PRO A 254 1.14 36.27 0.75
CA PRO A 254 -0.02 35.99 -0.04
C PRO A 254 -0.90 35.12 0.86
N MET A 255 -1.93 35.72 1.46
CA MET A 255 -3.23 35.10 1.65
C MET A 255 -3.87 34.77 0.30
N GLY A 256 -3.06 34.47 -0.73
CA GLY A 256 -3.45 33.65 -1.84
C GLY A 256 -3.54 32.25 -1.29
N GLU A 257 -4.65 31.96 -0.62
CA GLU A 257 -5.19 30.62 -0.57
C GLU A 257 -4.98 30.04 -1.97
N THR A 258 -4.08 29.06 -2.11
CA THR A 258 -3.87 28.41 -3.40
C THR A 258 -5.21 27.76 -3.70
N GLN A 259 -6.02 28.40 -4.54
CA GLN A 259 -7.37 27.95 -4.79
C GLN A 259 -7.27 26.57 -5.42
N MET A 260 -7.81 25.57 -4.73
CA MET A 260 -7.88 24.20 -5.18
C MET A 260 -9.28 23.97 -5.74
N TYR A 261 -9.37 23.71 -7.04
CA TYR A 261 -10.61 23.35 -7.70
C TYR A 261 -10.68 21.85 -7.90
N PHE A 262 -11.80 21.24 -7.53
CA PHE A 262 -12.02 19.80 -7.71
C PHE A 262 -13.28 19.58 -8.56
N ASN A 263 -13.14 18.93 -9.71
CA ASN A 263 -14.29 18.59 -10.57
C ASN A 263 -15.05 17.40 -10.01
N ASN A 264 -14.31 16.39 -9.52
CA ASN A 264 -14.89 15.16 -9.01
C ASN A 264 -14.10 14.66 -7.81
N ILE A 265 -14.77 14.60 -6.66
CA ILE A 265 -14.28 13.95 -5.45
C ILE A 265 -15.19 12.78 -5.16
N HIS A 266 -14.63 11.58 -5.14
CA HIS A 266 -15.36 10.37 -4.77
C HIS A 266 -14.67 9.67 -3.61
N LEU A 267 -15.34 9.63 -2.47
CA LEU A 267 -15.00 8.75 -1.37
C LEU A 267 -16.02 7.61 -1.38
N SER A 268 -15.53 6.37 -1.48
CA SER A 268 -16.43 5.23 -1.36
C SER A 268 -17.02 5.12 0.04
N PRO A 269 -18.26 4.61 0.17
CA PRO A 269 -18.89 4.41 1.48
C PRO A 269 -18.00 3.57 2.39
N LEU A 270 -17.69 4.11 3.56
CA LEU A 270 -16.93 3.41 4.60
C LEU A 270 -17.87 2.51 5.39
N LYS A 271 -17.55 1.22 5.47
CA LYS A 271 -18.21 0.29 6.38
C LYS A 271 -17.22 -0.08 7.47
N VAL A 272 -17.49 0.41 8.68
CA VAL A 272 -16.67 0.16 9.86
C VAL A 272 -17.47 -0.73 10.79
N SER A 273 -16.91 -1.90 11.10
CA SER A 273 -17.45 -2.78 12.15
C SER A 273 -16.69 -2.49 13.44
N VAL A 274 -17.41 -2.08 14.49
CA VAL A 274 -16.86 -1.86 15.84
C VAL A 274 -17.00 -3.13 16.66
#